data_AF-A0A821P2P9-F1
#
_entry.id   AF-A0A821P2P9-F1
#
_cell.length_a   1.000
_cell.length_b   1.000
_cell.length_c   1.000
_cell.angle_alpha   90.00
_cell.angle_beta   90.00
_cell.angle_gamma   90.00
#
_symmetry.space_group_name_H-M   'P 1'
#
loop_
_entity.id
_entity.type
_entity.pdbx_description
1 polymer ?
#
loop_
_entity_poly.entity_id
_entity_poly.type
_entity_poly.pdbx_seq_one_letter_code
_entity_poly.pdbx_strand_id
1 'polypeptide(L)'
;MAKYVKFSIIQIFIPDLIAYCFNVARRHVNVDDKGVVVDDTITPTIRYDDYQLEHFIELLVSPHICTDMPFGDTKLYLSIDEILLIPLIILNLAPQRIIIQYYKLL
;
A
#
# COMPACT_ATOMS: atom_id res chain seq x y z
N MET A 1 22.88 -15.28 -17.77
CA MET A 1 23.10 -14.41 -18.95
C MET A 1 22.04 -13.31 -19.12
N ALA A 2 20.73 -13.58 -19.05
CA ALA A 2 19.68 -12.56 -19.32
C ALA A 2 19.61 -11.34 -18.36
N LYS A 3 20.21 -11.39 -17.15
CA LYS A 3 20.13 -10.31 -16.14
C LYS A 3 20.82 -9.00 -16.57
N TYR A 4 21.76 -9.07 -17.53
CA TYR A 4 22.62 -7.94 -17.90
C TYR A 4 22.30 -7.32 -19.27
N VAL A 5 21.24 -7.78 -19.96
CA VAL A 5 20.92 -7.30 -21.32
C VAL A 5 20.23 -5.95 -21.29
N LYS A 6 20.88 -4.89 -21.79
CA LYS A 6 20.34 -3.52 -21.78
C LYS A 6 19.06 -3.40 -22.63
N PHE A 7 18.19 -2.45 -22.26
CA PHE A 7 16.96 -2.13 -22.99
C PHE A 7 17.21 -1.92 -24.49
N SER A 8 18.22 -1.12 -24.84
CA SER A 8 18.60 -0.82 -26.23
C SER A 8 18.91 -2.07 -27.06
N ILE A 9 19.44 -3.13 -26.43
CA ILE A 9 19.73 -4.38 -27.13
C ILE A 9 18.43 -5.12 -27.45
N ILE A 10 17.49 -5.17 -26.49
CA ILE A 10 16.20 -5.85 -26.69
C ILE A 10 15.31 -5.07 -27.66
N GLN A 11 15.37 -3.75 -27.62
CA GLN A 11 14.57 -2.88 -28.49
C GLN A 11 14.92 -3.06 -29.98
N ILE A 12 16.14 -3.47 -30.32
CA ILE A 12 16.51 -3.84 -31.69
C ILE A 12 15.68 -5.02 -32.20
N PHE A 13 15.35 -5.97 -31.31
CA PHE A 13 14.54 -7.14 -31.65
C PHE A 13 13.05 -6.91 -31.49
N ILE A 14 12.65 -5.98 -30.61
CA ILE A 14 11.26 -5.62 -30.32
C ILE A 14 11.14 -4.09 -30.37
N PRO A 15 10.93 -3.49 -31.56
CA PRO A 15 10.96 -2.04 -31.74
C PRO A 15 9.92 -1.29 -30.89
N ASP A 16 8.74 -1.88 -30.74
CA ASP A 16 7.61 -1.32 -29.99
C ASP A 16 7.73 -1.54 -28.47
N LEU A 17 8.84 -2.12 -28.00
CA LEU A 17 9.06 -2.33 -26.58
C LEU A 17 9.29 -0.99 -25.89
N ILE A 18 8.34 -0.59 -25.05
CA ILE A 18 8.48 0.58 -24.19
C ILE A 18 9.34 0.28 -22.96
N ALA A 19 10.09 1.29 -22.49
CA ALA A 19 10.96 1.16 -21.33
C ALA A 19 10.21 0.71 -20.06
N TYR A 20 8.94 1.12 -19.92
CA TYR A 20 8.07 0.69 -18.83
C TYR A 20 7.94 -0.84 -18.77
N CYS A 21 7.51 -1.48 -19.86
CA CYS A 21 7.33 -2.93 -19.92
C CYS A 21 8.64 -3.68 -19.65
N PHE A 22 9.77 -3.19 -20.17
CA PHE A 22 11.10 -3.76 -19.91
C PHE A 22 11.48 -3.71 -18.42
N ASN A 23 11.24 -2.58 -17.75
CA ASN A 23 11.55 -2.41 -16.34
C ASN A 23 10.62 -3.24 -15.44
N VAL A 24 9.32 -3.27 -15.76
CA VAL A 24 8.33 -4.06 -15.02
C VAL A 24 8.64 -5.55 -15.11
N ALA A 25 8.94 -6.08 -16.30
CA ALA A 25 9.31 -7.48 -16.48
C ALA A 25 10.57 -7.84 -15.70
N ARG A 26 11.58 -6.95 -15.67
CA ARG A 26 12.78 -7.14 -14.86
C ARG A 26 12.51 -7.11 -13.36
N ARG A 27 11.62 -6.22 -12.91
CA ARG A 27 11.20 -6.15 -11.51
C ARG A 27 10.52 -7.45 -11.10
N HIS A 28 9.57 -7.94 -11.90
CA HIS A 28 8.86 -9.21 -11.65
C HIS A 28 9.82 -10.39 -11.48
N VAL A 29 10.81 -10.53 -12.36
CA VAL A 29 11.84 -11.59 -12.25
C VAL A 29 12.62 -11.54 -10.93
N ASN A 30 12.79 -10.35 -10.34
CA ASN A 30 13.49 -10.21 -9.06
C ASN A 30 12.58 -10.44 -7.84
N VAL A 31 11.28 -10.22 -7.97
CA VAL A 31 10.31 -10.29 -6.85
C VAL A 31 9.68 -11.67 -6.75
N ASP A 32 9.23 -12.24 -7.87
CA ASP A 32 8.33 -13.39 -7.88
C ASP A 32 8.97 -14.69 -8.42
N ASP A 33 10.17 -14.63 -9.00
CA ASP A 33 10.87 -15.67 -9.78
C ASP A 33 10.54 -15.73 -11.29
N LYS A 34 11.42 -16.41 -12.06
CA LYS A 34 11.32 -16.53 -13.52
C LYS A 34 10.32 -17.61 -13.92
N GLY A 35 9.39 -17.25 -14.81
CA GLY A 35 8.45 -18.21 -15.38
C GLY A 35 7.36 -18.66 -14.40
N VAL A 36 7.19 -17.92 -13.30
CA VAL A 36 6.02 -18.08 -12.44
C VAL A 36 4.77 -17.76 -13.24
N VAL A 37 3.79 -18.66 -13.13
CA VAL A 37 2.48 -18.48 -13.73
C VAL A 37 1.87 -17.23 -13.12
N VAL A 38 1.56 -16.24 -13.94
CA VAL A 38 0.82 -15.06 -13.49
C VAL A 38 -0.53 -15.58 -13.00
N ASP A 39 -0.89 -15.21 -11.77
CA ASP A 39 -2.21 -15.48 -11.26
C ASP A 39 -3.22 -14.65 -12.07
N ASP A 40 -3.89 -15.30 -13.02
CA ASP A 40 -4.92 -14.69 -13.86
C ASP A 40 -6.24 -14.48 -13.10
N THR A 41 -6.27 -14.66 -11.77
CA THR A 41 -7.45 -14.30 -10.98
C THR A 41 -7.66 -12.79 -11.05
N ILE A 42 -8.58 -12.40 -11.92
CA ILE A 42 -9.15 -11.06 -11.94
C ILE A 42 -9.93 -10.92 -10.64
N THR A 43 -9.28 -10.37 -9.62
CA THR A 43 -9.96 -9.92 -8.41
C THR A 43 -10.75 -8.67 -8.78
N PRO A 44 -12.09 -8.73 -8.82
CA PRO A 44 -12.87 -7.53 -9.12
C PRO A 44 -12.57 -6.51 -8.03
N THR A 45 -12.27 -5.28 -8.42
CA THR A 45 -12.22 -4.18 -7.46
C THR A 45 -13.65 -3.97 -6.94
N ILE A 46 -13.89 -4.40 -5.71
CA ILE A 46 -15.18 -4.21 -5.04
C ILE A 46 -15.22 -2.76 -4.58
N ARG A 47 -16.18 -2.00 -5.10
CA ARG A 47 -16.50 -0.68 -4.54
C ARG A 47 -17.49 -0.89 -3.41
N TYR A 48 -17.06 -0.57 -2.20
CA TYR A 48 -17.94 -0.53 -1.03
C TYR A 48 -18.79 0.74 -1.06
N ASP A 49 -19.95 0.68 -0.41
CA ASP A 49 -20.78 1.86 -0.19
C ASP A 49 -20.03 2.90 0.63
N ASP A 50 -20.11 4.17 0.22
CA ASP A 50 -19.30 5.25 0.81
C ASP A 50 -19.62 5.45 2.30
N TYR A 51 -20.89 5.29 2.70
CA TYR A 51 -21.32 5.40 4.10
C TYR A 51 -20.81 4.22 4.94
N GLN A 52 -20.82 3.01 4.38
CA GLN A 52 -20.22 1.85 5.05
C GLN A 52 -18.72 2.02 5.24
N LEU A 53 -18.02 2.57 4.24
CA LEU A 53 -16.60 2.83 4.30
C LEU A 53 -16.27 3.91 5.36
N GLU A 54 -17.02 5.00 5.36
CA GLU A 54 -16.86 6.08 6.33
C GLU A 54 -17.07 5.57 7.76
N HIS A 55 -18.16 4.85 8.00
CA HIS A 55 -18.44 4.25 9.30
C HIS A 55 -17.33 3.28 9.74
N PHE A 56 -16.80 2.48 8.81
CA PHE A 56 -15.70 1.57 9.11
C PHE A 56 -14.40 2.31 9.46
N ILE A 57 -14.10 3.40 8.75
CA ILE A 57 -12.95 4.24 9.08
C ILE A 57 -13.15 4.86 10.47
N GLU A 58 -14.30 5.47 10.75
CA GLU A 58 -14.62 6.04 12.06
C GLU A 58 -14.46 5.03 13.20
N LEU A 59 -14.91 3.78 12.98
CA LEU A 59 -14.72 2.69 13.91
C LEU A 59 -13.23 2.41 14.16
N LEU A 60 -12.43 2.32 13.09
CA LEU A 60 -10.99 2.04 13.19
C LEU A 60 -10.21 3.17 13.89
N VAL A 61 -10.54 4.43 13.63
CA VAL A 61 -9.89 5.57 14.33
C VAL A 61 -10.53 5.87 15.68
N SER A 62 -11.57 5.16 16.08
CA SER A 62 -12.21 5.38 17.38
C SER A 62 -11.21 5.16 18.53
N PRO A 63 -11.06 6.11 19.47
CA PRO A 63 -10.20 5.96 20.66
C PRO A 63 -10.57 4.77 21.54
N HIS A 64 -11.81 4.28 21.38
CA HIS A 64 -12.29 3.10 22.07
C HIS A 64 -11.69 1.81 21.49
N ILE A 65 -11.22 1.81 20.23
CA ILE A 65 -10.75 0.62 19.51
C ILE A 65 -9.24 0.69 19.26
N CYS A 66 -8.75 1.86 18.84
CA CYS A 66 -7.34 2.13 18.61
C CYS A 66 -6.80 3.13 19.62
N THR A 67 -5.50 3.03 19.90
CA THR A 67 -4.75 4.04 20.65
C THR A 67 -3.62 4.56 19.80
N ASP A 68 -3.48 5.87 19.74
CA ASP A 68 -2.40 6.54 19.01
C ASP A 68 -1.06 6.27 19.68
N MET A 69 -0.16 5.62 18.96
CA MET A 69 1.22 5.38 19.40
C MET A 69 2.16 6.28 18.60
N PRO A 70 2.86 7.23 19.24
CA PRO A 70 3.85 8.04 18.55
C PRO A 70 5.02 7.15 18.12
N PHE A 71 5.38 7.20 16.85
CA PHE A 71 6.45 6.40 16.26
C PHE A 71 7.64 7.24 15.75
N GLY A 72 7.46 8.56 15.64
CA GLY A 72 8.50 9.49 15.25
C GLY A 72 7.91 10.86 14.93
N ASP A 73 8.71 11.75 14.37
CA ASP A 73 8.28 13.07 13.95
C ASP A 73 8.63 13.30 12.47
N THR A 74 7.74 13.97 11.74
CA THR A 74 7.98 14.42 10.37
C THR A 74 7.94 15.94 10.31
N LYS A 75 8.73 16.53 9.40
CA LYS A 75 8.76 17.98 9.16
C LYS A 75 7.83 18.32 8.01
N LEU A 76 6.82 19.14 8.27
CA LEU A 76 5.95 19.70 7.26
C LEU A 76 6.43 21.12 6.93
N TYR A 77 6.89 21.32 5.70
CA TYR A 77 7.33 22.61 5.19
C TYR A 77 6.13 23.35 4.60
N LEU A 78 5.79 24.48 5.19
CA LEU A 78 4.73 25.35 4.73
C LEU A 78 5.25 26.26 3.62
N SER A 79 4.36 26.71 2.74
CA SER A 79 4.68 27.68 1.67
C SER A 79 5.12 29.05 2.19
N ILE A 80 5.01 29.28 3.51
CA ILE A 80 5.44 30.49 4.23
C ILE A 80 6.88 30.29 4.79
N ASP A 81 7.61 29.26 4.36
CA ASP A 81 8.93 28.88 4.88
C ASP A 81 8.95 28.50 6.38
N GLU A 82 7.79 28.20 6.93
CA GLU A 82 7.64 27.69 8.29
C GLU A 82 7.76 26.16 8.31
N ILE A 83 8.41 25.63 9.36
CA ILE A 83 8.58 24.19 9.56
C ILE A 83 7.76 23.74 10.75
N LEU A 84 6.79 22.85 10.53
CA LEU A 84 5.97 22.27 11.57
C LEU A 84 6.41 20.82 11.85
N LEU A 85 6.66 20.49 13.12
CA LEU A 85 6.93 19.11 13.54
C LEU A 85 5.61 18.41 13.82
N ILE A 86 5.30 17.39 13.02
CA ILE A 86 4.09 16.59 13.15
C ILE A 86 4.48 15.21 13.65
N PRO A 87 3.87 14.69 14.73
CA PRO A 87 4.11 13.33 15.15
C PRO A 87 3.57 12.34 14.11
N LEU A 88 4.40 11.37 13.73
CA LEU A 88 3.99 10.18 13.01
C LEU A 88 3.31 9.25 14.01
N ILE A 89 2.01 9.05 13.82
CA ILE A 89 1.18 8.23 14.70
C ILE A 89 0.92 6.89 14.02
N ILE A 90 1.14 5.80 14.75
CA ILE A 90 0.67 4.47 14.39
C ILE A 90 -0.58 4.17 15.21
N LEU A 91 -1.66 3.76 14.55
CA LEU A 91 -2.84 3.25 15.23
C LEU A 91 -2.52 1.88 15.83
N ASN A 92 -2.45 1.82 17.16
CA ASN A 92 -2.29 0.57 17.88
C ASN A 92 -3.67 0.00 18.24
N LEU A 93 -4.02 -1.11 17.58
CA LEU A 93 -5.31 -1.77 17.74
C LEU A 93 -5.34 -2.55 19.06
N ALA A 94 -6.37 -2.35 19.88
CA ALA A 94 -6.61 -3.13 21.09
C ALA A 94 -7.68 -4.22 20.81
N PRO A 95 -7.31 -5.38 20.24
CA PRO A 95 -8.28 -6.38 19.73
C PRO A 95 -9.25 -6.90 20.81
N GLN A 96 -8.82 -6.89 22.07
CA GLN A 96 -9.65 -7.24 23.22
C GLN A 96 -10.93 -6.40 23.30
N ARG A 97 -10.86 -5.11 22.92
CA ARG A 97 -12.00 -4.19 23.00
C ARG A 97 -13.04 -4.46 21.91
N ILE A 98 -12.59 -4.82 20.70
CA ILE A 98 -13.48 -5.25 19.61
C ILE A 98 -14.24 -6.51 20.01
N ILE A 99 -13.51 -7.50 20.54
CA ILE A 99 -14.09 -8.77 20.97
C ILE A 99 -15.16 -8.54 22.05
N ILE A 100 -14.89 -7.69 23.05
CA ILE A 100 -15.85 -7.34 24.10
C ILE A 100 -17.08 -6.63 23.53
N GLN A 101 -16.91 -5.69 22.59
CA GLN A 101 -18.04 -5.01 21.95
C GLN A 101 -18.92 -5.98 21.15
N TYR A 102 -18.29 -6.89 20.39
CA TYR A 102 -19.00 -7.89 19.60
C TYR A 102 -19.85 -8.82 20.49
N TYR A 103 -19.30 -9.28 21.62
CA TYR A 103 -20.04 -10.13 22.56
C TYR A 103 -21.07 -9.38 23.42
N LYS A 104 -21.01 -8.05 23.53
CA LYS A 104 -22.01 -7.24 24.24
C LYS A 104 -23.26 -6.91 23.41
N LEU A 105 -23.18 -7.05 22.09
CA LEU A 105 -24.28 -6.79 21.15
C LEU A 105 -25.09 -8.06 20.81
N LEU A 106 -24.72 -9.20 21.39
CA LEU A 106 -25.47 -10.48 21.39
C LEU A 106 -26.20 -10.64 22.72
#